data_AF-A0A960ZLI5-F1
#
_entry.id   AF-A0A960ZLI5-F1
#
_cell.length_a   1.000
_cell.length_b   1.000
_cell.length_c   1.000
_cell.angle_alpha   90.00
_cell.angle_beta   90.00
_cell.angle_gamma   90.00
#
_symmetry.space_group_name_H-M   'P 1'
#
loop_
_entity.id
_entity.type
_entity.pdbx_description
1 polymer ?
#
loop_
_entity_poly.entity_id
_entity_poly.type
_entity_poly.pdbx_seq_one_letter_code
_entity_poly.pdbx_strand_id
1 'polypeptide(L)'
;MERKTKLKAGCGLFAVFGAGFLCGAVALFLFLVRIIPLSEGWHDEESKEFVTNHIASQLKMSEEQVEQARPLIHAALDERFERRKAYVKEDIELTGKALSKILPLLSEEQHEKAKKVFERWKKGKDRFLGIGPRRRDLGLGNGAAFSQDP
;
A
#
# COMPACT_ATOMS: atom_id res chain seq x y z
N MET A 1 -42.30 7.16 42.10
CA MET A 1 -42.30 6.57 40.74
C MET A 1 -41.08 7.10 39.98
N GLU A 2 -39.97 6.37 40.07
CA GLU A 2 -38.75 6.60 39.28
C GLU A 2 -38.91 6.00 37.88
N ARG A 3 -38.67 6.77 36.83
CA ARG A 3 -38.28 6.33 35.48
C ARG A 3 -38.25 7.55 34.56
N LYS A 4 -37.13 8.27 34.47
CA LYS A 4 -36.93 9.28 33.39
C LYS A 4 -35.49 9.83 33.25
N THR A 5 -34.43 9.03 33.33
CA THR A 5 -33.05 9.57 33.12
C THR A 5 -32.06 8.67 32.38
N LYS A 6 -32.44 7.47 31.87
CA LYS A 6 -31.46 6.54 31.29
C LYS A 6 -31.23 6.61 29.76
N LEU A 7 -31.94 7.45 29.01
CA LEU A 7 -31.87 7.47 27.54
C LEU A 7 -31.02 8.60 26.92
N LYS A 8 -30.59 9.61 27.68
CA LYS A 8 -29.82 10.76 27.13
C LYS A 8 -28.30 10.58 27.16
N ALA A 9 -27.77 9.71 28.02
CA ALA A 9 -26.32 9.48 28.13
C ALA A 9 -25.75 8.55 27.04
N GLY A 10 -26.59 7.71 26.41
CA GLY A 10 -26.17 6.74 25.39
C GLY A 10 -25.74 7.39 24.06
N CYS A 11 -26.46 8.40 23.57
CA CYS A 11 -26.12 9.06 22.30
C CYS A 11 -24.78 9.81 22.34
N GLY A 12 -24.42 10.42 23.47
CA GLY A 12 -23.14 11.11 23.61
C GLY A 12 -21.95 10.16 23.58
N LEU A 13 -22.09 8.99 24.21
CA LEU A 13 -21.04 7.97 24.22
C LEU A 13 -20.86 7.37 22.81
N PHE A 14 -21.93 6.99 22.13
CA PHE A 14 -21.86 6.49 20.76
C PHE A 14 -21.31 7.54 19.77
N ALA A 15 -21.59 8.82 19.96
CA ALA A 15 -21.03 9.89 19.13
C ALA A 15 -19.51 10.05 19.34
N VAL A 16 -19.02 9.99 20.58
CA VAL A 16 -17.59 10.15 20.88
C VAL A 16 -16.80 8.92 20.44
N PHE A 17 -17.29 7.71 20.71
CA PHE A 17 -16.65 6.48 20.25
C PHE A 17 -16.76 6.30 18.73
N GLY A 18 -17.88 6.70 18.13
CA GLY A 18 -18.06 6.70 16.68
C GLY A 18 -17.13 7.69 15.97
N ALA A 19 -17.01 8.92 16.48
CA ALA A 19 -16.08 9.91 15.95
C ALA A 19 -14.61 9.48 16.14
N GLY A 20 -14.27 8.91 17.30
CA GLY A 20 -12.94 8.37 17.56
C GLY A 20 -12.58 7.20 16.64
N PHE A 21 -13.50 6.27 16.42
CA PHE A 21 -13.32 5.15 15.49
C PHE A 21 -13.18 5.65 14.04
N LEU A 22 -14.01 6.61 13.62
CA LEU A 22 -13.93 7.18 12.28
C LEU A 22 -12.61 7.92 12.07
N CYS A 23 -12.15 8.68 13.06
CA CYS A 23 -10.86 9.38 13.01
C CYS A 23 -9.69 8.40 12.98
N GLY A 24 -9.73 7.34 13.80
CA GLY A 24 -8.75 6.26 13.77
C GLY A 24 -8.75 5.47 12.46
N ALA A 25 -9.92 5.21 11.88
CA ALA A 25 -10.07 4.54 10.59
C ALA A 25 -9.56 5.42 9.44
N VAL A 26 -9.80 6.73 9.47
CA VAL A 26 -9.27 7.69 8.49
C VAL A 26 -7.75 7.82 8.64
N ALA A 27 -7.22 7.92 9.86
CA ALA A 27 -5.79 7.94 10.11
C ALA A 27 -5.11 6.65 9.64
N LEU A 28 -5.70 5.49 9.94
CA LEU A 28 -5.22 4.19 9.48
C LEU A 28 -5.31 4.09 7.95
N PHE A 29 -6.40 4.55 7.34
CA PHE A 29 -6.56 4.57 5.89
C PHE A 29 -5.52 5.49 5.22
N LEU A 30 -5.28 6.69 5.75
CA LEU A 30 -4.24 7.59 5.26
C LEU A 30 -2.85 6.98 5.45
N PHE A 31 -2.60 6.31 6.58
CA PHE A 31 -1.36 5.59 6.84
C PHE A 31 -1.17 4.42 5.86
N LEU A 32 -2.21 3.62 5.60
CA LEU A 32 -2.18 2.54 4.61
C LEU A 32 -2.01 3.09 3.19
N VAL A 33 -2.74 4.13 2.80
CA VAL A 33 -2.61 4.78 1.49
C VAL A 33 -1.26 5.47 1.33
N ARG A 34 -0.56 5.82 2.41
CA ARG A 34 0.81 6.34 2.38
C ARG A 34 1.87 5.23 2.38
N ILE A 35 1.66 4.15 3.12
CA ILE A 35 2.59 3.00 3.20
C ILE A 35 2.54 2.11 1.97
N ILE A 36 1.36 1.88 1.39
CA ILE A 36 1.21 1.04 0.20
C ILE A 36 2.05 1.55 -0.98
N PRO A 37 2.03 2.85 -1.36
CA PRO A 37 2.93 3.36 -2.39
C PRO A 37 4.39 3.40 -1.94
N LEU A 38 4.67 3.59 -0.65
CA LEU A 38 6.03 3.42 -0.09
C LEU A 38 6.54 1.98 -0.29
N SER A 39 5.67 0.96 -0.23
CA SER A 39 6.04 -0.43 -0.50
C SER A 39 6.22 -0.76 -2.00
N GLU A 40 5.73 0.10 -2.88
CA GLU A 40 5.93 0.05 -4.34
C GLU A 40 7.20 0.81 -4.76
N GLY A 41 7.67 1.78 -3.95
CA GLY A 41 8.85 2.61 -4.20
C GLY A 41 10.19 2.07 -3.67
N TRP A 42 10.29 0.79 -3.25
CA TRP A 42 11.55 0.24 -2.67
C TRP A 42 12.73 0.21 -3.66
N HIS A 43 12.45 0.33 -4.95
CA HIS A 43 13.47 0.49 -5.99
C HIS A 43 14.00 1.93 -6.05
N ASP A 44 13.24 2.93 -5.59
CA ASP A 44 13.69 4.31 -5.64
C ASP A 44 14.84 4.53 -4.64
N GLU A 45 15.86 5.28 -5.05
CA GLU A 45 17.06 5.51 -4.23
C GLU A 45 16.71 6.12 -2.87
N GLU A 46 15.70 7.00 -2.80
CA GLU A 46 15.19 7.56 -1.54
C GLU A 46 14.73 6.47 -0.54
N SER A 47 14.05 5.44 -1.05
CA SER A 47 13.60 4.32 -0.22
C SER A 47 14.75 3.41 0.20
N LYS A 48 15.73 3.19 -0.69
CA LYS A 48 16.93 2.41 -0.36
C LYS A 48 17.75 3.12 0.73
N GLU A 49 17.92 4.43 0.60
CA GLU A 49 18.57 5.27 1.60
C GLU A 49 17.82 5.25 2.94
N PHE A 50 16.49 5.34 2.93
CA PHE A 50 15.69 5.20 4.15
C PHE A 50 15.95 3.86 4.85
N VAL A 51 15.97 2.75 4.10
CA VAL A 51 16.26 1.42 4.66
C VAL A 51 17.68 1.33 5.20
N THR A 52 18.67 1.82 4.44
CA THR A 52 20.08 1.85 4.86
C THR A 52 20.25 2.63 6.17
N ASN A 53 19.66 3.82 6.27
CA ASN A 53 19.69 4.65 7.48
C ASN A 53 18.97 3.99 8.66
N HIS A 54 17.83 3.34 8.40
CA HIS A 54 17.11 2.61 9.44
C HIS A 54 17.94 1.45 10.00
N ILE A 55 18.56 0.63 9.14
CA ILE A 55 19.44 -0.47 9.55
C ILE A 55 20.66 0.07 10.33
N ALA A 56 21.31 1.11 9.80
CA ALA A 56 22.46 1.75 10.43
C ALA A 56 22.14 2.24 11.84
N SER A 57 20.97 2.86 12.02
CA SER A 57 20.49 3.35 13.31
C SER A 57 20.21 2.21 14.30
N GLN A 58 19.54 1.15 13.86
CA GLN A 58 19.22 -0.01 14.72
C GLN A 58 20.47 -0.76 15.17
N LEU A 59 21.47 -0.87 14.29
CA LEU A 59 22.72 -1.58 14.57
C LEU A 59 23.83 -0.68 15.13
N LYS A 60 23.59 0.64 15.24
CA LYS A 60 24.57 1.64 15.69
C LYS A 60 25.88 1.56 14.90
N MET A 61 25.77 1.52 13.57
CA MET A 61 26.93 1.41 12.68
C MET A 61 27.73 2.72 12.63
N SER A 62 29.06 2.63 12.47
CA SER A 62 29.89 3.80 12.15
C SER A 62 29.68 4.25 10.70
N GLU A 63 30.10 5.47 10.37
CA GLU A 63 29.98 6.00 9.00
C GLU A 63 30.70 5.10 7.99
N GLU A 64 31.91 4.61 8.31
CA GLU A 64 32.68 3.72 7.44
C GLU A 64 31.96 2.38 7.23
N GLN A 65 31.31 1.86 8.27
CA GLN A 65 30.50 0.64 8.15
C GLN A 65 29.26 0.87 7.27
N VAL A 66 28.63 2.04 7.38
CA VAL A 66 27.48 2.41 6.55
C VAL A 66 27.90 2.54 5.08
N GLU A 67 29.02 3.19 4.79
CA GLU A 67 29.54 3.31 3.42
C GLU A 67 29.81 1.94 2.79
N GLN A 68 30.40 1.01 3.54
CA GLN A 68 30.66 -0.35 3.04
C GLN A 68 29.38 -1.17 2.88
N ALA A 69 28.41 -1.03 3.79
CA ALA A 69 27.18 -1.81 3.77
C ALA A 69 26.14 -1.30 2.78
N ARG A 70 26.13 0.01 2.48
CA ARG A 70 25.17 0.65 1.56
C ARG A 70 25.04 -0.07 0.22
N PRO A 71 26.11 -0.33 -0.57
CA PRO A 71 25.97 -1.03 -1.85
C PRO A 71 25.43 -2.46 -1.70
N LEU A 72 25.75 -3.14 -0.59
CA LEU A 72 25.25 -4.50 -0.32
C LEU A 72 23.75 -4.49 0.01
N ILE A 73 23.30 -3.54 0.82
CA ILE A 73 21.88 -3.35 1.16
C ILE A 73 21.09 -3.00 -0.11
N HIS A 74 21.59 -2.06 -0.92
CA HIS A 74 20.91 -1.64 -2.14
C HIS A 74 20.79 -2.80 -3.13
N ALA A 75 21.87 -3.56 -3.36
CA ALA A 75 21.86 -4.75 -4.21
C ALA A 75 20.85 -5.81 -3.72
N ALA A 76 20.78 -6.05 -2.41
CA ALA A 76 19.81 -6.99 -1.84
C ALA A 76 18.36 -6.52 -2.02
N LEU A 77 18.09 -5.22 -1.90
CA LEU A 77 16.78 -4.64 -2.14
C LEU A 77 16.38 -4.74 -3.61
N ASP A 78 17.31 -4.51 -4.53
CA ASP A 78 17.11 -4.66 -5.97
C ASP A 78 16.81 -6.12 -6.33
N GLU A 79 17.60 -7.06 -5.83
CA GLU A 79 17.37 -8.49 -6.05
C GLU A 79 16.00 -8.93 -5.50
N ARG A 80 15.63 -8.44 -4.31
CA ARG A 80 14.30 -8.71 -3.73
C ARG A 80 13.18 -8.16 -4.61
N PHE A 81 13.37 -6.98 -5.21
CA PHE A 81 12.41 -6.39 -6.13
C PHE A 81 12.28 -7.23 -7.42
N GLU A 82 13.39 -7.64 -8.03
CA GLU A 82 13.39 -8.53 -9.20
C GLU A 82 12.65 -9.85 -8.93
N ARG A 83 12.95 -10.50 -7.80
CA ARG A 83 12.25 -11.72 -7.39
C ARG A 83 10.75 -11.47 -7.21
N ARG A 84 10.36 -10.34 -6.60
CA ARG A 84 8.95 -9.98 -6.41
C ARG A 84 8.20 -9.77 -7.73
N LYS A 85 8.86 -9.25 -8.77
CA LYS A 85 8.24 -9.11 -10.11
C LYS A 85 7.85 -10.47 -10.69
N ALA A 86 8.71 -11.49 -10.55
CA ALA A 86 8.39 -12.85 -11.00
C ALA A 86 7.15 -13.39 -10.28
N TYR A 87 7.12 -13.32 -8.94
CA TYR A 87 5.96 -13.74 -8.15
C TYR A 87 4.67 -13.01 -8.53
N VAL A 88 4.73 -11.69 -8.75
CA VAL A 88 3.56 -10.90 -9.13
C VAL A 88 3.02 -11.31 -10.50
N LYS A 89 3.90 -11.60 -11.45
CA LYS A 89 3.51 -12.09 -12.77
C LYS A 89 2.80 -13.44 -12.68
N GLU A 90 3.34 -14.36 -11.89
CA GLU A 90 2.73 -15.66 -11.64
C GLU A 90 1.37 -15.55 -10.93
N ASP A 91 1.24 -14.64 -9.96
CA ASP A 91 0.00 -14.37 -9.22
C ASP A 91 -1.12 -13.86 -10.16
N ILE A 92 -0.79 -12.97 -11.10
CA ILE A 92 -1.73 -12.52 -12.14
C ILE A 92 -2.23 -13.70 -12.98
N GLU A 93 -1.32 -14.54 -13.44
CA GLU A 93 -1.66 -15.69 -14.28
C GLU A 93 -2.51 -16.71 -13.51
N LEU A 94 -2.12 -17.05 -12.28
CA LEU A 94 -2.83 -18.00 -11.43
C LEU A 94 -4.25 -17.50 -11.12
N THR A 95 -4.38 -16.24 -10.73
CA THR A 95 -5.67 -15.62 -10.42
C THR A 95 -6.56 -15.55 -11.66
N GLY A 96 -6.00 -15.24 -12.83
CA GLY A 96 -6.73 -15.26 -14.11
C GLY A 96 -7.24 -16.65 -14.48
N LYS A 97 -6.43 -17.69 -14.28
CA LYS A 97 -6.83 -19.10 -14.48
C LYS A 97 -7.91 -19.55 -13.48
N ALA A 98 -7.84 -19.08 -12.24
CA ALA A 98 -8.89 -19.36 -11.25
C ALA A 98 -10.20 -18.67 -11.64
N LEU A 99 -10.13 -17.41 -12.06
CA LEU A 99 -11.29 -16.66 -12.53
C LEU A 99 -11.96 -17.36 -13.72
N SER A 100 -11.21 -17.81 -14.73
CA SER A 100 -11.80 -18.48 -15.90
C SER A 100 -12.57 -19.75 -15.56
N LYS A 101 -12.20 -20.44 -14.48
CA LYS A 101 -12.95 -21.60 -13.96
C LYS A 101 -14.21 -21.22 -13.19
N ILE A 102 -14.22 -20.04 -12.56
CA ILE A 102 -15.36 -19.54 -11.77
C ILE A 102 -16.40 -18.89 -12.67
N LEU A 103 -15.99 -18.20 -13.75
CA LEU A 103 -16.89 -17.46 -14.63
C LEU A 103 -18.11 -18.25 -15.13
N PRO A 104 -18.00 -19.54 -15.53
CA PRO A 104 -19.16 -20.33 -15.97
C PRO A 104 -20.21 -20.61 -14.88
N LEU A 105 -19.85 -20.44 -13.60
CA LEU A 105 -20.74 -20.66 -12.46
C LEU A 105 -21.54 -19.41 -12.07
N LEU A 106 -21.26 -18.27 -12.71
CA LEU A 106 -21.82 -16.97 -12.39
C LEU A 106 -22.97 -16.61 -13.33
N SER A 107 -23.88 -15.76 -12.86
CA SER A 107 -24.83 -15.11 -13.76
C SER A 107 -24.12 -14.11 -14.69
N GLU A 108 -24.77 -13.71 -15.78
CA GLU A 108 -24.21 -12.72 -16.72
C GLU A 108 -23.83 -11.40 -16.05
N GLU A 109 -24.66 -10.90 -15.11
CA GLU A 109 -24.35 -9.69 -14.36
C GLU A 109 -23.10 -9.86 -13.48
N GLN A 110 -22.98 -11.02 -12.82
CA GLN A 110 -21.84 -11.36 -11.97
C GLN A 110 -20.55 -11.57 -12.79
N HIS A 111 -20.67 -12.10 -14.00
CA HIS A 111 -19.58 -12.31 -14.94
C HIS A 111 -18.90 -10.98 -15.28
N GLU A 112 -19.68 -9.98 -15.69
CA GLU A 112 -19.16 -8.65 -16.04
C GLU A 112 -18.58 -7.92 -14.83
N LYS A 113 -19.17 -8.10 -13.65
CA LYS A 113 -18.61 -7.56 -12.41
C LYS A 113 -17.28 -8.23 -12.05
N ALA A 114 -17.18 -9.55 -12.16
CA ALA A 114 -15.96 -10.30 -11.84
C ALA A 114 -14.80 -9.91 -12.76
N LYS A 115 -15.05 -9.78 -14.07
CA LYS A 115 -14.06 -9.25 -15.04
C LYS A 115 -13.57 -7.85 -14.64
N LYS A 116 -14.47 -6.91 -14.34
CA LYS A 116 -14.10 -5.54 -13.93
C LYS A 116 -13.28 -5.52 -12.64
N VAL A 117 -13.61 -6.36 -11.68
CA VAL A 117 -12.83 -6.49 -10.43
C VAL A 117 -11.44 -7.02 -10.72
N PHE A 118 -11.33 -8.08 -11.52
CA PHE A 118 -10.04 -8.65 -11.92
C PHE A 118 -9.18 -7.65 -12.70
N GLU A 119 -9.74 -6.94 -13.67
CA GLU A 119 -8.99 -5.93 -14.44
C GLU A 119 -8.50 -4.77 -13.57
N ARG A 120 -9.30 -4.30 -12.60
CA ARG A 120 -8.86 -3.27 -11.65
C ARG A 120 -7.72 -3.75 -10.77
N TRP A 121 -7.81 -4.99 -10.27
CA TRP A 121 -6.76 -5.61 -9.48
C TRP A 121 -5.49 -5.82 -10.29
N LYS A 122 -5.62 -6.40 -11.50
CA LYS A 122 -4.53 -6.65 -12.44
C LYS A 122 -3.82 -5.35 -12.83
N LYS A 123 -4.56 -4.27 -13.13
CA LYS A 123 -3.99 -2.94 -13.37
C LYS A 123 -3.15 -2.43 -12.19
N GLY A 124 -3.47 -2.84 -10.96
CA GLY A 124 -2.63 -2.57 -9.78
C GLY A 124 -1.30 -3.30 -9.84
N LYS A 125 -1.33 -4.60 -10.12
CA LYS A 125 -0.14 -5.45 -10.25
C LYS A 125 0.72 -5.09 -11.47
N ASP A 126 0.10 -4.74 -12.58
CA ASP A 126 0.76 -4.31 -13.82
C ASP A 126 1.57 -3.01 -13.60
N ARG A 127 1.07 -2.07 -12.78
CA ARG A 127 1.85 -0.88 -12.38
C ARG A 127 3.12 -1.24 -11.61
N PHE A 128 3.04 -2.23 -10.73
CA PHE A 128 4.20 -2.74 -9.99
C PHE A 128 5.24 -3.36 -10.95
N LEU A 129 4.79 -4.01 -12.02
CA LEU A 129 5.67 -4.56 -13.06
C LEU A 129 6.22 -3.50 -14.03
N GLY A 130 5.80 -2.24 -13.92
CA GLY A 130 6.14 -1.20 -14.89
C GLY A 130 5.44 -1.36 -16.25
N ILE A 131 4.41 -2.22 -16.33
CA ILE A 131 3.64 -2.50 -17.54
C ILE A 131 2.36 -1.65 -17.47
N GLY A 132 2.44 -0.38 -17.85
CA GLY A 132 1.27 0.52 -17.90
C GLY A 132 1.61 1.98 -17.62
N PRO A 133 0.66 2.92 -17.86
CA PRO A 133 0.91 4.34 -17.67
C PRO A 133 1.19 4.63 -16.18
N ARG A 134 2.35 5.21 -15.87
CA ARG A 134 2.68 5.65 -14.51
C ARG A 134 1.79 6.84 -14.15
N ARG A 135 1.48 7.03 -12.86
CA ARG A 135 0.71 8.22 -12.41
C ARG A 135 1.32 9.54 -12.88
N ARG A 136 2.67 9.59 -12.98
CA ARG A 136 3.42 10.72 -13.57
C ARG A 136 3.03 10.98 -15.02
N ASP A 137 2.85 9.93 -15.81
CA ASP A 137 2.54 10.00 -17.24
C ASP A 137 1.07 10.44 -17.50
N LEU A 138 0.24 10.40 -16.47
CA LEU A 138 -1.17 10.83 -16.48
C LEU A 138 -1.37 12.26 -15.93
N GLY A 139 -0.29 13.01 -15.68
CA GLY A 139 -0.37 14.38 -15.12
C GLY A 139 -0.87 14.43 -13.67
N LEU A 140 -1.02 13.27 -13.01
CA LEU A 140 -1.38 13.14 -11.60
C LEU A 140 -0.10 13.02 -10.78
N GLY A 141 0.73 14.07 -10.86
CA GLY A 141 1.91 14.19 -10.02
C GLY A 141 1.53 14.21 -8.53
N ASN A 142 2.40 13.67 -7.68
CA ASN A 142 2.33 13.90 -6.24
C ASN A 142 2.59 15.39 -6.00
N GLY A 143 1.52 16.19 -6.01
CA GLY A 143 1.57 17.54 -5.49
C GLY A 143 1.97 17.49 -4.02
N ALA A 144 2.93 18.34 -3.67
CA ALA A 144 3.54 18.57 -2.35
C ALA A 144 4.69 17.61 -1.97
N ALA A 145 5.85 17.87 -2.58
CA ALA A 145 7.11 18.01 -1.84
C ALA A 145 6.84 18.83 -0.55
N PHE A 146 7.27 18.35 0.62
CA PHE A 146 8.50 18.85 1.25
C PHE A 146 8.80 20.32 0.88
N SER A 147 8.15 21.22 1.62
CA SER A 147 8.72 22.53 1.97
C SER A 147 8.59 22.68 3.49
N GLN A 148 9.54 22.09 4.20
CA GLN A 148 9.92 22.58 5.52
C GLN A 148 11.34 23.10 5.34
N ASP A 149 11.41 24.36 4.92
CA ASP A 149 12.55 25.22 5.26
C ASP A 149 12.39 25.63 6.75
N PRO A 150 13.50 25.91 7.45
CA PRO A 150 13.64 25.78 8.91
C PRO A 150 12.70 26.62 9.78
#